data_AF-A0A640UJ72-F1
#
_entry.id   AF-A0A640UJ72-F1
#
_cell.length_a   1.000
_cell.length_b   1.000
_cell.length_c   1.000
_cell.angle_alpha   90.00
_cell.angle_beta   90.00
_cell.angle_gamma   90.00
#
_symmetry.space_group_name_H-M   'P 1'
#
loop_
_entity.id
_entity.type
_entity.pdbx_description
1 polymer ?
#
loop_
_entity_poly.entity_id
_entity_poly.type
_entity_poly.pdbx_seq_one_letter_code
_entity_poly.pdbx_strand_id
1 'polypeptide(L)'
;METQAVAWLAARRTLIDPDEAATDRVLFARKALIETAFLVGLRARLDPEPLDGDYTALLDQVEGIAARPSYRELIARDEAALLLYAGTYAALRLCGREDPEFRRLITQAAAGGYAAVFERIPYRQLDLLHTLELCGVPHTLPAVDQVLPFTLLCNRPNVIKLTDRDIYAITHTIFYATDFGLRQPRWPQGFDPGAAVELLEALLELTLGQGNADLVGELLCCLLCLGVRDSEEARRAWEFLTAVQEADGRVNGPAGVVHPGLADGDDAYRHWATGYHTTIVAALAALLDRSPRVARRPRPSAPAPRLPVEQPLRQAVAWLADTSLRHAPAATLPAAAAVAHGAGALGDPGLARPLLLDFSERLADAEAEVWQRHGMEVVGEFASGLRAHGITCASLDLFLKSTAAAVELLDRVPPQAVHNVQRLVALGLLAPQRAAALTGGTEAPPPALETTLADLPGAWKNYHLGQVAGFIRDAAHAGRAQHRITRDAVSFLLAQQSSCGAFGRPACDDPPSRERALMSWTQSAITALAAVHTAHGAALTSPQPGP
;
A
#
# COMPACT_ATOMS: atom_id res chain seq x y z
N MET A 1 21.48 -12.77 -9.11
CA MET A 1 20.08 -12.66 -9.54
C MET A 1 19.94 -12.61 -11.06
N GLU A 2 20.36 -11.54 -11.75
CA GLU A 2 20.19 -11.38 -13.22
C GLU A 2 20.60 -12.62 -14.02
N THR A 3 21.85 -13.06 -13.90
CA THR A 3 22.39 -14.18 -14.68
C THR A 3 21.53 -15.44 -14.55
N GLN A 4 21.09 -15.78 -13.34
CA GLN A 4 20.26 -16.96 -13.11
C GLN A 4 18.85 -16.78 -13.68
N ALA A 5 18.25 -15.59 -13.51
CA ALA A 5 16.92 -15.28 -14.06
C ALA A 5 16.91 -15.33 -15.59
N VAL A 6 17.94 -14.78 -16.24
CA VAL A 6 18.07 -14.78 -17.70
C VAL A 6 18.35 -16.20 -18.22
N ALA A 7 19.20 -16.98 -17.54
CA ALA A 7 19.42 -18.39 -17.87
C ALA A 7 18.13 -19.21 -17.79
N TRP A 8 17.31 -18.98 -16.76
CA TRP A 8 16.01 -19.63 -16.60
C TRP A 8 15.06 -19.33 -17.76
N LEU A 9 15.00 -18.07 -18.20
CA LEU A 9 14.20 -17.61 -19.33
C LEU A 9 14.71 -18.22 -20.64
N ALA A 10 16.02 -18.18 -20.89
CA ALA A 10 16.63 -18.71 -22.11
C ALA A 10 16.43 -20.23 -22.25
N ALA A 11 16.51 -20.98 -21.15
CA ALA A 11 16.25 -22.42 -21.13
C ALA A 11 14.80 -22.77 -21.53
N ARG A 12 13.87 -21.81 -21.41
CA ARG A 12 12.42 -21.99 -21.66
C ARG A 12 11.91 -21.12 -22.80
N ARG A 13 12.81 -20.57 -23.62
CA ARG A 13 12.50 -19.61 -24.69
C ARG A 13 11.53 -20.12 -25.75
N THR A 14 11.37 -21.43 -25.93
CA THR A 14 10.37 -21.97 -26.88
C THR A 14 8.94 -21.74 -26.42
N LEU A 15 8.70 -21.59 -25.11
CA LEU A 15 7.36 -21.36 -24.55
C LEU A 15 6.78 -19.97 -24.86
N ILE A 16 7.60 -19.05 -25.38
CA ILE A 16 7.13 -17.72 -25.82
C ILE A 16 6.60 -17.72 -27.26
N ASP A 17 6.73 -18.83 -28.00
CA ASP A 17 6.32 -18.91 -29.40
C ASP A 17 4.79 -19.06 -29.54
N PRO A 18 4.08 -18.06 -30.10
CA PRO A 18 2.63 -18.13 -30.25
C PRO A 18 2.16 -19.19 -31.23
N ASP A 19 2.99 -19.66 -32.16
CA ASP A 19 2.65 -20.71 -33.13
C ASP A 19 2.77 -22.12 -32.52
N GLU A 20 3.60 -22.27 -31.47
CA GLU A 20 3.73 -23.52 -30.70
C GLU A 20 2.75 -23.59 -29.52
N ALA A 21 2.15 -22.45 -29.14
CA ALA A 21 1.20 -22.36 -28.05
C ALA A 21 -0.16 -22.99 -28.42
N ALA A 22 -0.80 -23.65 -27.44
CA ALA A 22 -2.20 -24.05 -27.57
C ALA A 22 -3.10 -22.83 -27.82
N THR A 23 -4.23 -23.01 -28.51
CA THR A 23 -5.13 -21.93 -28.96
C THR A 23 -5.54 -20.97 -27.83
N ASP A 24 -5.79 -21.49 -26.64
CA ASP A 24 -6.16 -20.73 -25.44
C ASP A 24 -4.97 -20.00 -24.77
N ARG A 25 -3.74 -20.35 -25.16
CA ARG A 25 -2.47 -19.83 -24.62
C ARG A 25 -1.78 -18.82 -25.56
N VAL A 26 -2.22 -18.70 -26.81
CA VAL A 26 -1.61 -17.82 -27.83
C VAL A 26 -1.44 -16.38 -27.35
N LEU A 27 -2.46 -15.78 -26.73
CA LEU A 27 -2.39 -14.39 -26.23
C LEU A 27 -1.36 -14.25 -25.11
N PHE A 28 -1.21 -15.28 -24.27
CA PHE A 28 -0.23 -15.30 -23.20
C PHE A 28 1.18 -15.44 -23.73
N ALA A 29 1.41 -16.36 -24.69
CA ALA A 29 2.70 -16.51 -25.37
C ALA A 29 3.12 -15.21 -26.07
N ARG A 30 2.18 -14.50 -26.73
CA ARG A 30 2.46 -13.18 -27.33
C ARG A 30 2.89 -12.14 -26.29
N LYS A 31 2.24 -12.12 -25.12
CA LYS A 31 2.63 -11.25 -24.00
C LYS A 31 4.04 -11.60 -23.51
N ALA A 32 4.33 -12.88 -23.31
CA ALA A 32 5.64 -13.34 -22.88
C ALA A 32 6.74 -13.01 -23.91
N LEU A 33 6.44 -13.13 -25.20
CA LEU A 33 7.34 -12.76 -26.29
C LEU A 33 7.71 -11.28 -26.25
N ILE A 34 6.73 -10.37 -26.16
CA ILE A 34 7.02 -8.92 -26.15
C ILE A 34 7.79 -8.51 -24.91
N GLU A 35 7.45 -9.06 -23.73
CA GLU A 35 8.17 -8.74 -22.48
C GLU A 35 9.61 -9.27 -22.51
N THR A 36 9.82 -10.47 -23.04
CA THR A 36 11.16 -11.04 -23.26
C THR A 36 11.96 -10.20 -24.24
N ALA A 37 11.34 -9.80 -25.36
CA ALA A 37 11.96 -8.92 -26.34
C ALA A 37 12.39 -7.59 -25.69
N PHE A 38 11.50 -6.97 -24.92
CA PHE A 38 11.81 -5.72 -24.21
C PHE A 38 12.97 -5.88 -23.22
N LEU A 39 13.04 -6.97 -22.46
CA LEU A 39 14.18 -7.23 -21.56
C LEU A 39 15.52 -7.26 -22.34
N VAL A 40 15.55 -7.95 -23.48
CA VAL A 40 16.75 -8.03 -24.35
C VAL A 40 17.09 -6.67 -24.96
N GLY A 41 16.10 -5.94 -25.49
CA GLY A 41 16.30 -4.61 -26.05
C GLY A 41 16.78 -3.59 -25.01
N LEU A 42 16.23 -3.65 -23.79
CA LEU A 42 16.67 -2.82 -22.67
C LEU A 42 18.08 -3.21 -22.22
N ARG A 43 18.46 -4.49 -22.22
CA ARG A 43 19.85 -4.92 -21.94
C ARG A 43 20.85 -4.29 -22.92
N ALA A 44 20.53 -4.20 -24.21
CA ALA A 44 21.38 -3.53 -25.19
C ALA A 44 21.48 -2.00 -24.97
N ARG A 45 20.46 -1.39 -24.36
CA ARG A 45 20.46 0.05 -24.04
C ARG A 45 21.06 0.40 -22.70
N LEU A 46 20.91 -0.45 -21.69
CA LEU A 46 21.28 -0.16 -20.32
C LEU A 46 22.75 -0.51 -20.04
N ASP A 47 23.32 -1.44 -20.78
CA ASP A 47 24.68 -1.90 -20.58
C ASP A 47 25.44 -1.82 -21.91
N PRO A 48 26.59 -1.12 -21.97
CA PRO A 48 27.36 -0.94 -23.19
C PRO A 48 27.99 -2.23 -23.72
N GLU A 49 28.11 -3.28 -22.91
CA GLU A 49 28.68 -4.55 -23.35
C GLU A 49 27.74 -5.25 -24.35
N PRO A 50 28.29 -5.89 -25.41
CA PRO A 50 27.52 -6.68 -26.37
C PRO A 50 26.63 -7.72 -25.69
N LEU A 51 25.54 -8.09 -26.35
CA LEU A 51 24.73 -9.23 -25.92
C LEU A 51 25.51 -10.53 -26.15
N ASP A 52 25.53 -11.38 -25.13
CA ASP A 52 26.17 -12.70 -25.16
C ASP A 52 25.30 -13.78 -24.51
N GLY A 53 25.73 -15.04 -24.67
CA GLY A 53 25.14 -16.20 -24.00
C GLY A 53 23.61 -16.28 -24.09
N ASP A 54 22.97 -16.30 -22.92
CA ASP A 54 21.52 -16.45 -22.78
C ASP A 54 20.74 -15.27 -23.38
N TYR A 55 21.28 -14.05 -23.34
CA TYR A 55 20.64 -12.90 -24.00
C TYR A 55 20.64 -13.04 -25.52
N THR A 56 21.72 -13.54 -26.11
CA THR A 56 21.78 -13.82 -27.56
C THR A 56 20.77 -14.90 -27.93
N ALA A 57 20.66 -15.98 -27.14
CA ALA A 57 19.69 -17.05 -27.39
C ALA A 57 18.23 -16.55 -27.34
N LEU A 58 17.91 -15.63 -26.44
CA LEU A 58 16.61 -14.97 -26.39
C LEU A 58 16.37 -14.05 -27.59
N LEU A 59 17.38 -13.25 -27.98
CA LEU A 59 17.30 -12.37 -29.15
C LEU A 59 17.02 -13.18 -30.43
N ASP A 60 17.78 -14.25 -30.65
CA ASP A 60 17.65 -15.10 -31.84
C ASP A 60 16.24 -15.73 -31.92
N GLN A 61 15.67 -16.14 -30.78
CA GLN A 61 14.30 -16.66 -30.71
C GLN A 61 13.28 -15.58 -31.09
N VAL A 62 13.42 -14.36 -30.53
CA VAL A 62 12.53 -13.23 -30.83
C VAL A 62 12.60 -12.84 -32.30
N GLU A 63 13.82 -12.74 -32.85
CA GLU A 63 14.06 -12.44 -34.27
C GLU A 63 13.45 -13.53 -35.17
N GLY A 64 13.66 -14.80 -34.84
CA GLY A 64 13.11 -15.93 -35.58
C GLY A 64 11.57 -15.96 -35.63
N ILE A 65 10.89 -15.59 -34.53
CA ILE A 65 9.43 -15.47 -34.49
C ILE A 65 8.97 -14.24 -35.29
N ALA A 66 9.60 -13.08 -35.08
CA ALA A 66 9.26 -11.82 -35.73
C ALA A 66 9.46 -11.83 -37.26
N ALA A 67 10.38 -12.67 -37.74
CA ALA A 67 10.64 -12.85 -39.17
C ALA A 67 9.51 -13.61 -39.91
N ARG A 68 8.60 -14.28 -39.19
CA ARG A 68 7.55 -15.09 -39.80
C ARG A 68 6.47 -14.21 -40.44
N PRO A 69 6.04 -14.52 -41.68
CA PRO A 69 4.93 -13.81 -42.32
C PRO A 69 3.64 -13.83 -41.49
N SER A 70 3.33 -14.95 -40.82
CA SER A 70 2.16 -15.10 -39.93
C SER A 70 2.16 -14.07 -38.80
N TYR A 71 3.33 -13.77 -38.22
CA TYR A 71 3.45 -12.78 -37.16
C TYR A 71 3.23 -11.36 -37.69
N ARG A 72 3.80 -11.04 -38.85
CA ARG A 72 3.68 -9.72 -39.49
C ARG A 72 2.25 -9.42 -39.98
N GLU A 73 1.54 -10.44 -40.48
CA GLU A 73 0.15 -10.32 -40.92
C GLU A 73 -0.75 -9.76 -39.81
N LEU A 74 -0.51 -10.14 -38.56
CA LEU A 74 -1.34 -9.73 -37.42
C LEU A 74 -1.34 -8.22 -37.21
N ILE A 75 -0.24 -7.53 -37.54
CA ILE A 75 -0.12 -6.07 -37.45
C ILE A 75 -1.03 -5.39 -38.48
N ALA A 76 -1.04 -5.94 -39.69
CA ALA A 76 -1.84 -5.43 -40.78
C ALA A 76 -3.34 -5.68 -40.56
N ARG A 77 -3.70 -6.72 -39.81
CA ARG A 77 -5.09 -7.12 -39.57
C ARG A 77 -5.70 -6.52 -38.30
N ASP A 78 -4.89 -6.28 -37.27
CA ASP A 78 -5.35 -5.88 -35.94
C ASP A 78 -4.58 -4.65 -35.42
N GLU A 79 -4.99 -3.47 -35.89
CA GLU A 79 -4.43 -2.19 -35.45
C GLU A 79 -4.72 -1.92 -33.96
N ALA A 80 -5.72 -2.57 -33.35
CA ALA A 80 -5.98 -2.45 -31.91
C ALA A 80 -4.85 -3.09 -31.10
N ALA A 81 -4.30 -4.21 -31.60
CA ALA A 81 -3.16 -4.91 -31.04
C ALA A 81 -1.80 -4.37 -31.52
N LEU A 82 -1.74 -3.20 -32.17
CA LEU A 82 -0.50 -2.57 -32.64
C LEU A 82 0.58 -2.55 -31.54
N LEU A 83 0.19 -2.26 -30.29
CA LEU A 83 1.09 -2.26 -29.15
C LEU A 83 1.81 -3.61 -28.94
N LEU A 84 1.09 -4.71 -29.07
CA LEU A 84 1.58 -6.07 -28.84
C LEU A 84 2.66 -6.48 -29.84
N TYR A 85 2.62 -5.94 -31.06
CA TYR A 85 3.55 -6.31 -32.13
C TYR A 85 4.63 -5.26 -32.37
N ALA A 86 4.30 -3.97 -32.22
CA ALA A 86 5.26 -2.89 -32.38
C ALA A 86 6.35 -2.93 -31.31
N GLY A 87 6.05 -3.40 -30.09
CA GLY A 87 7.05 -3.56 -29.04
C GLY A 87 8.14 -4.59 -29.39
N THR A 88 7.78 -5.68 -30.07
CA THR A 88 8.75 -6.67 -30.55
C THR A 88 9.71 -6.04 -31.57
N TYR A 89 9.21 -5.26 -32.52
CA TYR A 89 10.06 -4.52 -33.46
C TYR A 89 10.91 -3.46 -32.76
N ALA A 90 10.33 -2.72 -31.81
CA ALA A 90 11.06 -1.75 -31.01
C ALA A 90 12.28 -2.39 -30.33
N ALA A 91 12.07 -3.52 -29.65
CA ALA A 91 13.14 -4.28 -29.02
C ALA A 91 14.23 -4.74 -30.01
N LEU A 92 13.85 -5.32 -31.15
CA LEU A 92 14.80 -5.73 -32.20
C LEU A 92 15.62 -4.57 -32.73
N ARG A 93 14.97 -3.42 -32.98
CA ARG A 93 15.64 -2.19 -33.40
C ARG A 93 16.66 -1.72 -32.38
N LEU A 94 16.36 -1.79 -31.09
CA LEU A 94 17.31 -1.45 -30.03
C LEU A 94 18.56 -2.34 -30.03
N CYS A 95 18.44 -3.57 -30.52
CA CYS A 95 19.55 -4.50 -30.73
C CYS A 95 20.23 -4.35 -32.11
N GLY A 96 19.88 -3.34 -32.90
CA GLY A 96 20.41 -3.13 -34.25
C GLY A 96 19.85 -4.08 -35.31
N ARG A 97 18.73 -4.76 -35.03
CA ARG A 97 18.01 -5.63 -35.97
C ARG A 97 16.81 -4.89 -36.56
N GLU A 98 17.07 -4.04 -37.55
CA GLU A 98 15.99 -3.32 -38.25
C GLU A 98 15.48 -4.14 -39.44
N ASP A 99 14.14 -4.19 -39.56
CA ASP A 99 13.44 -4.77 -40.71
C ASP A 99 12.60 -3.69 -41.41
N PRO A 100 12.94 -3.32 -42.66
CA PRO A 100 12.21 -2.30 -43.40
C PRO A 100 10.73 -2.63 -43.64
N GLU A 101 10.38 -3.90 -43.84
CA GLU A 101 8.99 -4.31 -44.04
C GLU A 101 8.19 -4.19 -42.74
N PHE A 102 8.74 -4.69 -41.63
CA PHE A 102 8.11 -4.58 -40.31
C PHE A 102 7.89 -3.10 -39.94
N ARG A 103 8.91 -2.25 -40.15
CA ARG A 103 8.79 -0.80 -39.97
C ARG A 103 7.68 -0.20 -40.82
N ARG A 104 7.57 -0.59 -42.09
CA ARG A 104 6.52 -0.11 -43.01
C ARG A 104 5.13 -0.46 -42.50
N LEU A 105 4.92 -1.69 -42.00
CA LEU A 105 3.62 -2.12 -41.46
C LEU A 105 3.22 -1.31 -40.22
N ILE A 106 4.14 -1.11 -39.27
CA ILE A 106 3.89 -0.28 -38.08
C ILE A 106 3.58 1.17 -38.48
N THR A 107 4.33 1.70 -39.46
CA THR A 107 4.10 3.06 -39.99
C THR A 107 2.71 3.20 -40.61
N GLN A 108 2.27 2.20 -41.38
CA GLN A 108 0.94 2.20 -41.98
C GLN A 108 -0.16 2.14 -40.90
N ALA A 109 -0.03 1.24 -39.92
CA ALA A 109 -0.98 1.12 -38.82
C ALA A 109 -1.06 2.39 -37.96
N ALA A 110 0.08 3.04 -37.68
CA ALA A 110 0.10 4.31 -36.95
C ALA A 110 -0.54 5.45 -37.75
N ALA A 111 -0.33 5.49 -39.06
CA ALA A 111 -0.90 6.50 -39.96
C ALA A 111 -2.40 6.29 -40.24
N GLY A 112 -2.90 5.05 -40.13
CA GLY A 112 -4.32 4.71 -40.34
C GLY A 112 -5.29 5.38 -39.35
N GLY A 113 -4.78 5.91 -38.24
CA GLY A 113 -5.54 6.71 -37.29
C GLY A 113 -6.39 5.91 -36.31
N TYR A 114 -6.64 4.62 -36.53
CA TYR A 114 -7.39 3.77 -35.59
C TYR A 114 -6.71 3.72 -34.22
N ALA A 115 -5.38 3.57 -34.21
CA ALA A 115 -4.58 3.59 -32.98
C ALA A 115 -4.73 4.92 -32.21
N ALA A 116 -5.06 6.03 -32.86
CA ALA A 116 -5.26 7.33 -32.22
C ALA A 116 -6.64 7.52 -31.58
N VAL A 117 -7.66 6.82 -32.07
CA VAL A 117 -9.05 6.96 -31.60
C VAL A 117 -9.49 5.84 -30.67
N PHE A 118 -8.73 4.74 -30.59
CA PHE A 118 -9.04 3.64 -29.69
C PHE A 118 -8.91 4.06 -28.22
N GLU A 119 -9.95 3.82 -27.43
CA GLU A 119 -10.02 4.21 -26.02
C GLU A 119 -8.94 3.48 -25.20
N ARG A 120 -8.03 4.26 -24.60
CA ARG A 120 -6.99 3.75 -23.70
C ARG A 120 -6.99 4.52 -22.40
N ILE A 121 -6.83 3.77 -21.32
CA ILE A 121 -6.47 4.37 -20.04
C ILE A 121 -5.07 5.02 -20.14
N PRO A 122 -4.80 6.10 -19.40
CA PRO A 122 -3.63 6.97 -19.65
C PRO A 122 -2.28 6.24 -19.70
N TYR A 123 -2.00 5.30 -18.79
CA TYR A 123 -0.72 4.58 -18.81
C TYR A 123 -0.56 3.66 -20.04
N ARG A 124 -1.65 3.14 -20.60
CA ARG A 124 -1.63 2.36 -21.86
C ARG A 124 -1.47 3.25 -23.08
N GLN A 125 -1.89 4.50 -22.99
CA GLN A 125 -1.55 5.50 -24.01
C GLN A 125 -0.05 5.83 -23.95
N LEU A 126 0.54 5.96 -22.75
CA LEU A 126 1.98 6.13 -22.58
C LEU A 126 2.79 4.94 -23.14
N ASP A 127 2.31 3.72 -22.92
CA ASP A 127 2.89 2.47 -23.47
C ASP A 127 3.00 2.52 -25.00
N LEU A 128 1.91 2.93 -25.67
CA LEU A 128 1.88 3.11 -27.12
C LEU A 128 2.85 4.21 -27.59
N LEU A 129 2.83 5.37 -26.93
CA LEU A 129 3.70 6.49 -27.29
C LEU A 129 5.18 6.13 -27.15
N HIS A 130 5.55 5.51 -26.04
CA HIS A 130 6.91 5.05 -25.79
C HIS A 130 7.33 3.99 -26.81
N THR A 131 6.47 3.01 -27.08
CA THR A 131 6.73 1.99 -28.11
C THR A 131 6.96 2.60 -29.49
N LEU A 132 6.13 3.55 -29.92
CA LEU A 132 6.29 4.21 -31.23
C LEU A 132 7.55 5.09 -31.30
N GLU A 133 7.92 5.74 -30.19
CA GLU A 133 9.20 6.46 -30.03
C GLU A 133 10.38 5.50 -30.25
N LEU A 134 10.36 4.33 -29.60
CA LEU A 134 11.39 3.30 -29.77
C LEU A 134 11.40 2.67 -31.17
N CYS A 135 10.25 2.57 -31.84
CA CYS A 135 10.18 2.15 -33.24
C CYS A 135 10.78 3.19 -34.21
N GLY A 136 10.87 4.47 -33.81
CA GLY A 136 11.32 5.56 -34.68
C GLY A 136 10.35 5.82 -35.83
N VAL A 137 9.05 5.70 -35.55
CA VAL A 137 7.97 5.82 -36.54
C VAL A 137 7.23 7.14 -36.29
N PRO A 138 7.03 7.99 -37.33
CA PRO A 138 6.29 9.24 -37.17
C PRO A 138 4.81 8.97 -36.86
N HIS A 139 4.23 9.77 -35.95
CA HIS A 139 2.81 9.70 -35.61
C HIS A 139 2.27 11.08 -35.21
N THR A 140 0.95 11.24 -35.23
CA THR A 140 0.24 12.48 -34.84
C THR A 140 -0.35 12.42 -33.43
N LEU A 141 -0.08 11.34 -32.68
CA LEU A 141 -0.54 11.18 -31.30
C LEU A 141 0.04 12.26 -30.36
N PRO A 142 -0.62 12.54 -29.22
CA PRO A 142 -0.11 13.48 -28.22
C PRO A 142 1.29 13.13 -27.72
N ALA A 143 2.03 14.12 -27.24
CA ALA A 143 3.30 13.88 -26.56
C ALA A 143 3.09 13.24 -25.17
N VAL A 144 4.11 12.54 -24.67
CA VAL A 144 4.09 11.89 -23.33
C VAL A 144 3.69 12.86 -22.23
N ASP A 145 4.22 14.09 -22.23
CA ASP A 145 3.95 15.13 -21.23
C ASP A 145 2.51 15.68 -21.28
N GLN A 146 1.80 15.49 -22.40
CA GLN A 146 0.39 15.84 -22.53
C GLN A 146 -0.53 14.75 -21.94
N VAL A 147 -0.08 13.50 -21.88
CA VAL A 147 -0.86 12.36 -21.35
C VAL A 147 -0.60 12.15 -19.86
N LEU A 148 0.64 12.38 -19.42
CA LEU A 148 1.11 12.17 -18.05
C LEU A 148 0.21 12.77 -16.95
N PRO A 149 -0.36 14.00 -17.07
CA PRO A 149 -1.22 14.59 -16.05
C PRO A 149 -2.48 13.76 -15.73
N PHE A 150 -2.93 12.92 -16.65
CA PHE A 150 -4.14 12.10 -16.49
C PHE A 150 -3.85 10.74 -15.82
N THR A 151 -2.58 10.41 -15.59
CA THR A 151 -2.19 9.13 -14.98
C THR A 151 -2.49 9.09 -13.49
N LEU A 152 -2.65 7.89 -12.95
CA LEU A 152 -2.90 7.70 -11.52
C LEU A 152 -1.77 8.28 -10.66
N LEU A 153 -0.51 8.09 -11.08
CA LEU A 153 0.68 8.63 -10.40
C LEU A 153 0.60 10.16 -10.21
N CYS A 154 0.16 10.90 -11.22
CA CYS A 154 0.08 12.36 -11.15
C CYS A 154 -1.15 12.88 -10.37
N ASN A 155 -2.07 12.01 -9.97
CA ASN A 155 -3.32 12.37 -9.28
C ASN A 155 -3.36 11.99 -7.79
N ARG A 156 -2.18 11.88 -7.15
CA ARG A 156 -2.00 11.69 -5.70
C ARG A 156 -2.87 10.56 -5.12
N PRO A 157 -2.66 9.31 -5.59
CA PRO A 157 -3.48 8.20 -5.18
C PRO A 157 -3.38 7.94 -3.67
N ASN A 158 -4.45 7.41 -3.08
CA ASN A 158 -4.45 6.97 -1.71
C ASN A 158 -3.96 5.51 -1.65
N VAL A 159 -2.82 5.27 -1.01
CA VAL A 159 -2.07 4.01 -1.07
C VAL A 159 -2.91 2.82 -0.63
N ILE A 160 -3.75 2.99 0.40
CA ILE A 160 -4.53 1.87 0.92
C ILE A 160 -5.66 1.47 -0.02
N LYS A 161 -6.12 2.35 -0.91
CA LYS A 161 -7.21 2.07 -1.86
C LYS A 161 -6.74 1.41 -3.16
N LEU A 162 -5.43 1.29 -3.37
CA LEU A 162 -4.91 0.79 -4.64
C LEU A 162 -5.07 -0.72 -4.74
N THR A 163 -5.55 -1.17 -5.90
CA THR A 163 -5.51 -2.56 -6.30
C THR A 163 -4.19 -2.88 -6.99
N ASP A 164 -3.85 -4.15 -7.14
CA ASP A 164 -2.67 -4.59 -7.90
C ASP A 164 -2.66 -3.98 -9.31
N ARG A 165 -3.83 -3.91 -9.97
CA ARG A 165 -4.00 -3.25 -11.29
C ARG A 165 -3.64 -1.76 -11.25
N ASP A 166 -3.96 -1.06 -10.18
CA ASP A 166 -3.63 0.35 -10.00
C ASP A 166 -2.11 0.53 -9.75
N ILE A 167 -1.50 -0.40 -9.02
CA ILE A 167 -0.05 -0.42 -8.79
C ILE A 167 0.68 -0.64 -10.12
N TYR A 168 0.25 -1.60 -10.96
CA TYR A 168 0.80 -1.75 -12.32
C TYR A 168 0.60 -0.49 -13.17
N ALA A 169 -0.54 0.19 -13.04
CA ALA A 169 -0.76 1.46 -13.76
C ALA A 169 0.26 2.53 -13.35
N ILE A 170 0.64 2.57 -12.07
CA ILE A 170 1.69 3.45 -11.55
C ILE A 170 3.07 3.02 -12.07
N THR A 171 3.41 1.73 -12.00
CA THR A 171 4.75 1.25 -12.37
C THR A 171 5.03 1.47 -13.86
N HIS A 172 4.08 1.09 -14.71
CA HIS A 172 4.14 1.33 -16.15
C HIS A 172 4.20 2.82 -16.50
N THR A 173 3.48 3.69 -15.77
CA THR A 173 3.60 5.14 -15.96
C THR A 173 5.04 5.61 -15.78
N ILE A 174 5.73 5.13 -14.73
CA ILE A 174 7.11 5.49 -14.44
C ILE A 174 8.05 4.95 -15.52
N PHE A 175 7.90 3.68 -15.90
CA PHE A 175 8.72 3.06 -16.94
C PHE A 175 8.68 3.86 -18.24
N TYR A 176 7.49 4.18 -18.75
CA TYR A 176 7.36 4.88 -20.02
C TYR A 176 7.72 6.37 -19.94
N ALA A 177 7.38 7.04 -18.84
CA ALA A 177 7.74 8.45 -18.67
C ALA A 177 9.27 8.63 -18.59
N THR A 178 9.95 7.75 -17.85
CA THR A 178 11.40 7.79 -17.64
C THR A 178 12.21 7.07 -18.70
N ASP A 179 11.56 6.41 -19.66
CA ASP A 179 12.24 5.51 -20.60
C ASP A 179 13.15 4.50 -19.86
N PHE A 180 12.58 3.83 -18.86
CA PHE A 180 13.28 2.91 -17.95
C PHE A 180 14.53 3.55 -17.31
N GLY A 181 14.39 4.79 -16.83
CA GLY A 181 15.47 5.55 -16.19
C GLY A 181 16.50 6.19 -17.12
N LEU A 182 16.35 6.05 -18.44
CA LEU A 182 17.25 6.64 -19.44
C LEU A 182 16.91 8.09 -19.77
N ARG A 183 15.77 8.61 -19.32
CA ARG A 183 15.31 9.98 -19.56
C ARG A 183 14.73 10.60 -18.29
N GLN A 184 14.93 11.91 -18.14
CA GLN A 184 14.18 12.70 -17.18
C GLN A 184 12.83 13.13 -17.78
N PRO A 185 11.70 12.69 -17.23
CA PRO A 185 10.39 13.12 -17.71
C PRO A 185 10.11 14.59 -17.41
N ARG A 186 9.31 15.21 -18.28
CA ARG A 186 8.69 16.51 -18.02
C ARG A 186 7.43 16.31 -17.19
N TRP A 187 7.59 16.33 -15.87
CA TRP A 187 6.47 16.20 -14.95
C TRP A 187 5.49 17.39 -15.04
N PRO A 188 4.18 17.18 -14.82
CA PRO A 188 3.21 18.27 -14.81
C PRO A 188 3.48 19.26 -13.66
N GLN A 189 2.99 20.50 -13.83
CA GLN A 189 3.09 21.52 -12.78
C GLN A 189 2.45 21.02 -11.48
N GLY A 190 3.16 21.18 -10.35
CA GLY A 190 2.70 20.75 -9.04
C GLY A 190 2.90 19.25 -8.74
N PHE A 191 3.50 18.50 -9.66
CA PHE A 191 4.02 17.17 -9.37
C PHE A 191 5.22 17.25 -8.44
N ASP A 192 5.24 16.40 -7.43
CA ASP A 192 6.30 16.33 -6.45
C ASP A 192 6.99 14.95 -6.54
N PRO A 193 8.23 14.89 -7.05
CA PRO A 193 9.01 13.65 -7.09
C PRO A 193 9.22 13.01 -5.70
N GLY A 194 9.30 13.81 -4.64
CA GLY A 194 9.40 13.32 -3.26
C GLY A 194 8.16 12.54 -2.84
N ALA A 195 6.98 13.05 -3.15
CA ALA A 195 5.72 12.36 -2.89
C ALA A 195 5.57 11.07 -3.72
N ALA A 196 6.10 11.05 -4.95
CA ALA A 196 6.10 9.84 -5.79
C ALA A 196 7.01 8.76 -5.21
N VAL A 197 8.22 9.10 -4.78
CA VAL A 197 9.13 8.15 -4.11
C VAL A 197 8.52 7.61 -2.82
N GLU A 198 7.94 8.49 -1.99
CA GLU A 198 7.25 8.08 -0.76
C GLU A 198 6.07 7.12 -1.02
N LEU A 199 5.32 7.35 -2.11
CA LEU A 199 4.26 6.44 -2.55
C LEU A 199 4.81 5.05 -2.90
N LEU A 200 5.92 4.99 -3.64
CA LEU A 200 6.53 3.72 -4.04
C LEU A 200 7.06 2.94 -2.83
N GLU A 201 7.68 3.62 -1.87
CA GLU A 201 8.17 3.01 -0.62
C GLU A 201 7.01 2.46 0.22
N ALA A 202 5.91 3.20 0.34
CA ALA A 202 4.71 2.74 1.01
C ALA A 202 4.08 1.51 0.32
N LEU A 203 4.08 1.49 -1.02
CA LEU A 203 3.62 0.35 -1.81
C LEU A 203 4.54 -0.87 -1.68
N LEU A 204 5.87 -0.66 -1.59
CA LEU A 204 6.82 -1.72 -1.32
C LEU A 204 6.55 -2.37 0.03
N GLU A 205 6.30 -1.58 1.08
CA GLU A 205 5.98 -2.14 2.40
C GLU A 205 4.71 -3.00 2.38
N LEU A 206 3.64 -2.54 1.70
CA LEU A 206 2.41 -3.31 1.55
C LEU A 206 2.61 -4.60 0.77
N THR A 207 3.31 -4.54 -0.37
CA THR A 207 3.50 -5.69 -1.26
C THR A 207 4.50 -6.71 -0.70
N LEU A 208 5.48 -6.27 0.09
CA LEU A 208 6.32 -7.14 0.91
C LEU A 208 5.50 -7.89 1.96
N GLY A 209 4.61 -7.20 2.67
CA GLY A 209 3.71 -7.83 3.65
C GLY A 209 2.76 -8.86 3.03
N GLN A 210 2.45 -8.72 1.74
CA GLN A 210 1.64 -9.67 0.97
C GLN A 210 2.46 -10.80 0.33
N GLY A 211 3.80 -10.72 0.36
CA GLY A 211 4.67 -11.66 -0.35
C GLY A 211 4.54 -11.60 -1.88
N ASN A 212 4.11 -10.46 -2.44
CA ASN A 212 3.90 -10.30 -3.88
C ASN A 212 5.20 -9.91 -4.59
N ALA A 213 6.02 -10.91 -4.94
CA ALA A 213 7.33 -10.69 -5.56
C ALA A 213 7.29 -9.95 -6.90
N ASP A 214 6.18 -10.07 -7.62
CA ASP A 214 6.00 -9.39 -8.89
C ASP A 214 5.93 -7.88 -8.71
N LEU A 215 5.00 -7.41 -7.87
CA LEU A 215 4.87 -5.99 -7.57
C LEU A 215 6.08 -5.43 -6.81
N VAL A 216 6.73 -6.23 -5.95
CA VAL A 216 7.97 -5.83 -5.28
C VAL A 216 9.07 -5.53 -6.32
N GLY A 217 9.24 -6.41 -7.31
CA GLY A 217 10.19 -6.19 -8.41
C GLY A 217 9.85 -4.97 -9.27
N GLU A 218 8.58 -4.79 -9.61
CA GLU A 218 8.08 -3.66 -10.40
C GLU A 218 8.33 -2.31 -9.70
N LEU A 219 8.00 -2.23 -8.41
CA LEU A 219 8.20 -1.02 -7.60
C LEU A 219 9.67 -0.72 -7.35
N LEU A 220 10.50 -1.74 -7.18
CA LEU A 220 11.95 -1.60 -7.10
C LEU A 220 12.51 -1.04 -8.42
N CYS A 221 12.09 -1.58 -9.57
CA CYS A 221 12.44 -1.02 -10.87
C CYS A 221 12.06 0.46 -10.97
N CYS A 222 10.90 0.86 -10.44
CA CYS A 222 10.45 2.25 -10.44
C CYS A 222 11.35 3.17 -9.64
N LEU A 223 11.78 2.78 -8.43
CA LEU A 223 12.74 3.55 -7.63
C LEU A 223 14.07 3.71 -8.40
N LEU A 224 14.56 2.63 -9.01
CA LEU A 224 15.77 2.66 -9.82
C LEU A 224 15.63 3.57 -11.04
N CYS A 225 14.48 3.55 -11.73
CA CYS A 225 14.18 4.45 -12.84
C CYS A 225 14.12 5.92 -12.43
N LEU A 226 13.70 6.22 -11.20
CA LEU A 226 13.76 7.56 -10.61
C LEU A 226 15.16 7.93 -10.10
N GLY A 227 16.07 6.96 -10.09
CA GLY A 227 17.47 7.09 -9.68
C GLY A 227 17.72 6.86 -8.19
N VAL A 228 16.70 6.47 -7.43
CA VAL A 228 16.75 6.28 -5.97
C VAL A 228 17.23 4.87 -5.65
N ARG A 229 18.27 4.76 -4.83
CA ARG A 229 18.89 3.49 -4.40
C ARG A 229 19.12 3.43 -2.88
N ASP A 230 19.23 4.60 -2.26
CA ASP A 230 19.40 4.85 -0.83
C ASP A 230 18.06 4.84 -0.08
N SER A 231 17.23 3.82 -0.36
CA SER A 231 15.95 3.59 0.31
C SER A 231 16.01 2.29 1.10
N GLU A 232 15.54 2.34 2.34
CA GLU A 232 15.47 1.17 3.21
C GLU A 232 14.48 0.13 2.65
N GLU A 233 13.38 0.60 2.05
CA GLU A 233 12.40 -0.24 1.37
C GLU A 233 12.99 -0.91 0.13
N ALA A 234 13.85 -0.20 -0.63
CA ALA A 234 14.57 -0.80 -1.76
C ALA A 234 15.55 -1.90 -1.30
N ARG A 235 16.26 -1.68 -0.18
CA ARG A 235 17.13 -2.70 0.42
C ARG A 235 16.34 -3.95 0.82
N ARG A 236 15.21 -3.78 1.52
CA ARG A 236 14.31 -4.87 1.91
C ARG A 236 13.72 -5.60 0.69
N ALA A 237 13.39 -4.88 -0.38
CA ALA A 237 12.94 -5.47 -1.63
C ALA A 237 13.99 -6.38 -2.25
N TRP A 238 15.26 -5.95 -2.28
CA TRP A 238 16.37 -6.78 -2.76
C TRP A 238 16.56 -8.06 -1.94
N GLU A 239 16.52 -7.93 -0.61
CA GLU A 239 16.63 -9.08 0.31
C GLU A 239 15.50 -10.08 0.08
N PHE A 240 14.27 -9.58 -0.07
CA PHE A 240 13.11 -10.40 -0.35
C PHE A 240 13.23 -11.12 -1.70
N LEU A 241 13.49 -10.40 -2.80
CA LEU A 241 13.63 -10.99 -4.14
C LEU A 241 14.75 -12.04 -4.19
N THR A 242 15.84 -11.80 -3.46
CA THR A 242 16.96 -12.76 -3.39
C THR A 242 16.56 -14.01 -2.63
N ALA A 243 15.80 -13.86 -1.53
CA ALA A 243 15.33 -14.98 -0.73
C ALA A 243 14.28 -15.84 -1.45
N VAL A 244 13.48 -15.26 -2.36
CA VAL A 244 12.45 -15.99 -3.11
C VAL A 244 12.91 -16.50 -4.48
N GLN A 245 14.13 -16.16 -4.93
CA GLN A 245 14.70 -16.73 -6.15
C GLN A 245 15.03 -18.22 -5.94
N GLU A 246 14.47 -19.08 -6.79
CA GLU A 246 14.75 -20.51 -6.79
C GLU A 246 16.16 -20.81 -7.30
N ALA A 247 16.68 -21.99 -6.98
CA ALA A 247 18.03 -22.39 -7.37
C ALA A 247 18.26 -22.44 -8.90
N ASP A 248 17.19 -22.63 -9.68
CA ASP A 248 17.24 -22.62 -11.15
C ASP A 248 17.10 -21.21 -11.75
N GLY A 249 16.96 -20.17 -10.91
CA GLY A 249 16.88 -18.77 -11.29
C GLY A 249 15.47 -18.19 -11.38
N ARG A 250 14.44 -19.01 -11.29
CA ARG A 250 13.03 -18.57 -11.29
C ARG A 250 12.73 -17.66 -10.11
N VAL A 251 11.88 -16.67 -10.32
CA VAL A 251 11.22 -15.94 -9.24
C VAL A 251 9.72 -16.19 -9.34
N ASN A 252 9.13 -16.72 -8.27
CA ASN A 252 7.70 -17.02 -8.23
C ASN A 252 6.86 -15.72 -8.24
N GLY A 253 5.84 -15.66 -9.08
CA GLY A 253 4.80 -14.64 -8.98
C GLY A 253 3.84 -14.88 -7.80
N PRO A 254 2.93 -13.93 -7.54
CA PRO A 254 1.95 -14.03 -6.47
C PRO A 254 1.02 -15.24 -6.64
N ALA A 255 0.63 -15.85 -5.53
CA ALA A 255 -0.33 -16.94 -5.50
C ALA A 255 -1.69 -16.50 -6.07
N GLY A 256 -2.33 -17.36 -6.88
CA GLY A 256 -3.69 -17.13 -7.39
C GLY A 256 -3.81 -16.40 -8.72
N VAL A 257 -2.71 -15.88 -9.30
CA VAL A 257 -2.68 -15.44 -10.71
C VAL A 257 -2.47 -16.67 -11.59
N VAL A 258 -3.44 -17.57 -11.59
CA VAL A 258 -3.50 -18.70 -12.50
C VAL A 258 -4.46 -18.30 -13.61
N HIS A 259 -3.93 -18.08 -14.82
CA HIS A 259 -4.76 -17.80 -15.99
C HIS A 259 -5.89 -18.84 -16.13
N PRO A 260 -7.13 -18.42 -16.42
CA PRO A 260 -8.22 -19.34 -16.75
C PRO A 260 -7.77 -20.29 -17.87
N GLY A 261 -7.75 -21.60 -17.63
CA GLY A 261 -7.24 -22.61 -18.57
C GLY A 261 -6.01 -23.41 -18.07
N LEU A 262 -5.33 -22.94 -17.02
CA LEU A 262 -4.20 -23.66 -16.39
C LEU A 262 -4.63 -24.79 -15.41
N ALA A 263 -5.93 -25.04 -15.27
CA ALA A 263 -6.47 -26.03 -14.33
C ALA A 263 -6.20 -27.48 -14.76
N ASP A 264 -5.96 -27.73 -16.05
CA ASP A 264 -5.78 -29.08 -16.59
C ASP A 264 -4.32 -29.35 -17.05
N GLY A 265 -3.63 -30.23 -16.31
CA GLY A 265 -2.67 -31.21 -16.85
C GLY A 265 -1.23 -30.81 -17.24
N ASP A 266 -0.88 -29.53 -17.34
CA ASP A 266 0.47 -29.11 -17.77
C ASP A 266 1.24 -28.37 -16.65
N ASP A 267 1.82 -29.14 -15.73
CA ASP A 267 2.60 -28.62 -14.60
C ASP A 267 3.82 -27.81 -15.06
N ALA A 268 4.46 -28.22 -16.16
CA ALA A 268 5.64 -27.54 -16.70
C ALA A 268 5.27 -26.14 -17.24
N TYR A 269 4.21 -26.05 -18.04
CA TYR A 269 3.72 -24.77 -18.52
C TYR A 269 3.20 -23.89 -17.39
N ARG A 270 2.49 -24.46 -16.40
CA ARG A 270 2.02 -23.71 -15.22
C ARG A 270 3.17 -23.15 -14.40
N HIS A 271 4.21 -23.95 -14.17
CA HIS A 271 5.42 -23.53 -13.48
C HIS A 271 6.11 -22.37 -14.21
N TRP A 272 6.20 -22.43 -15.56
CA TRP A 272 6.71 -21.32 -16.36
C TRP A 272 5.79 -20.09 -16.32
N ALA A 273 4.50 -20.25 -16.61
CA ALA A 273 3.52 -19.18 -16.74
C ALA A 273 3.34 -18.37 -15.45
N THR A 274 3.49 -19.00 -14.29
CA THR A 274 3.40 -18.35 -12.98
C THR A 274 4.70 -17.65 -12.53
N GLY A 275 5.82 -17.86 -13.25
CA GLY A 275 7.12 -17.30 -12.87
C GLY A 275 7.79 -16.41 -13.92
N TYR A 276 7.41 -16.49 -15.21
CA TYR A 276 8.17 -15.82 -16.27
C TYR A 276 8.21 -14.30 -16.11
N HIS A 277 7.06 -13.66 -15.84
CA HIS A 277 6.96 -12.21 -15.74
C HIS A 277 7.78 -11.68 -14.56
N THR A 278 7.57 -12.25 -13.38
CA THR A 278 8.33 -11.89 -12.18
C THR A 278 9.83 -12.14 -12.34
N THR A 279 10.21 -13.19 -13.08
CA THR A 279 11.62 -13.46 -13.41
C THR A 279 12.20 -12.41 -14.36
N ILE A 280 11.43 -11.94 -15.36
CA ILE A 280 11.81 -10.81 -16.23
C ILE A 280 12.02 -9.54 -15.40
N VAL A 281 11.07 -9.23 -14.53
CA VAL A 281 11.12 -8.02 -13.68
C VAL A 281 12.32 -8.07 -12.73
N ALA A 282 12.62 -9.21 -12.11
CA ALA A 282 13.80 -9.37 -11.26
C ALA A 282 15.12 -9.20 -12.04
N ALA A 283 15.20 -9.74 -13.26
CA ALA A 283 16.35 -9.51 -14.15
C ALA A 283 16.47 -8.03 -14.54
N LEU A 284 15.36 -7.37 -14.86
CA LEU A 284 15.32 -5.95 -15.20
C LEU A 284 15.75 -5.07 -14.03
N ALA A 285 15.30 -5.36 -12.80
CA ALA A 285 15.71 -4.63 -11.61
C ALA A 285 17.25 -4.68 -11.44
N ALA A 286 17.84 -5.87 -11.63
CA ALA A 286 19.27 -6.06 -11.45
C ALA A 286 20.07 -5.33 -12.53
N LEU A 287 19.56 -5.35 -13.76
CA LEU A 287 20.12 -4.61 -14.89
C LEU A 287 20.05 -3.09 -14.66
N LEU A 288 18.91 -2.56 -14.20
CA LEU A 288 18.74 -1.14 -13.89
C LEU A 288 19.66 -0.68 -12.76
N ASP A 289 19.84 -1.51 -11.73
CA ASP A 289 20.68 -1.15 -10.57
C ASP A 289 22.16 -1.03 -10.96
N ARG A 290 22.68 -2.02 -11.70
CA ARG A 290 24.08 -2.04 -12.15
C ARG A 290 24.36 -1.14 -13.35
N SER A 291 23.34 -0.71 -14.09
CA SER A 291 23.52 0.10 -15.31
C SER A 291 24.27 1.40 -15.00
N PRO A 292 25.33 1.72 -15.76
CA PRO A 292 26.01 3.01 -15.66
C PRO A 292 25.22 4.15 -16.33
N ARG A 293 24.16 3.82 -17.09
CA ARG A 293 23.37 4.80 -17.87
C ARG A 293 22.17 5.34 -17.10
N VAL A 294 21.71 4.63 -16.08
CA VAL A 294 20.62 5.09 -15.21
C VAL A 294 21.20 6.08 -14.19
N ALA A 295 20.64 7.29 -14.16
CA ALA A 295 21.10 8.31 -13.23
C ALA A 295 20.95 7.85 -11.78
N ARG A 296 21.95 8.15 -10.94
CA ARG A 296 21.86 8.01 -9.49
C ARG A 296 21.49 9.36 -8.89
N ARG A 297 20.47 9.38 -8.04
CA ARG A 297 19.97 10.60 -7.40
C ARG A 297 19.80 10.33 -5.91
N PRO A 298 20.14 11.30 -5.05
CA PRO A 298 19.75 11.23 -3.64
C PRO A 298 18.24 11.08 -3.52
N ARG A 299 17.79 10.31 -2.53
CA ARG A 299 16.36 10.22 -2.21
C ARG A 299 15.79 11.62 -1.94
N PRO A 300 14.79 12.08 -2.71
CA PRO A 300 14.15 13.37 -2.47
C PRO A 300 13.39 13.37 -1.14
N SER A 301 13.41 14.49 -0.42
CA SER A 301 12.60 14.65 0.78
C SER A 301 11.12 14.61 0.43
N ALA A 302 10.37 13.75 1.11
CA ALA A 302 8.92 13.69 0.97
C ALA A 302 8.26 14.86 1.71
N PRO A 303 7.16 15.42 1.17
CA PRO A 303 6.37 16.38 1.91
C PRO A 303 5.71 15.70 3.11
N ALA A 304 5.64 16.42 4.23
CA ALA A 304 4.94 15.98 5.44
C ALA A 304 3.65 16.79 5.67
N PRO A 305 2.62 16.67 4.79
CA PRO A 305 1.36 17.34 5.02
C PRO A 305 0.75 16.86 6.34
N ARG A 306 0.49 17.80 7.24
CA ARG A 306 -0.29 17.54 8.44
C ARG A 306 -1.75 17.42 8.04
N LEU A 307 -2.37 16.31 8.42
CA LEU A 307 -3.80 16.13 8.25
C LEU A 307 -4.56 16.89 9.35
N PRO A 308 -5.55 17.73 9.01
CA PRO A 308 -6.33 18.47 9.99
C PRO A 308 -7.33 17.55 10.68
N VAL A 309 -6.88 16.81 11.69
CA VAL A 309 -7.71 15.82 12.43
C VAL A 309 -8.52 16.43 13.58
N GLU A 310 -8.17 17.63 14.04
CA GLU A 310 -8.75 18.24 15.24
C GLU A 310 -10.26 18.49 15.11
N GLN A 311 -10.68 19.17 14.04
CA GLN A 311 -12.10 19.50 13.83
C GLN A 311 -12.96 18.24 13.59
N PRO A 312 -12.54 17.28 12.74
CA PRO A 312 -13.20 15.97 12.64
C PRO A 312 -13.33 15.24 13.98
N LEU A 313 -12.27 15.19 14.78
CA LEU A 313 -12.27 14.57 16.10
C LEU A 313 -13.28 15.25 17.04
N ARG A 314 -13.28 16.59 17.11
CA ARG A 314 -14.21 17.37 17.92
C ARG A 314 -15.67 17.09 17.55
N GLN A 315 -15.99 17.04 16.26
CA GLN A 315 -17.34 16.73 15.78
C GLN A 315 -17.79 15.32 16.16
N ALA A 316 -16.89 14.33 16.05
CA ALA A 316 -17.17 12.97 16.45
C ALA A 316 -17.38 12.81 17.95
N VAL A 317 -16.54 13.46 18.77
CA VAL A 317 -16.70 13.48 20.23
C VAL A 317 -18.05 14.06 20.61
N ALA A 318 -18.44 15.20 20.03
CA ALA A 318 -19.73 15.83 20.30
C ALA A 318 -20.91 14.93 19.90
N TRP A 319 -20.87 14.33 18.69
CA TRP A 319 -21.91 13.43 18.22
C TRP A 319 -22.05 12.18 19.09
N LEU A 320 -20.94 11.54 19.43
CA LEU A 320 -20.94 10.31 20.22
C LEU A 320 -21.40 10.58 21.65
N ALA A 321 -21.05 11.75 22.21
CA ALA A 321 -21.52 12.16 23.53
C ALA A 321 -23.05 12.35 23.56
N ASP A 322 -23.59 13.16 22.65
CA ASP A 322 -25.04 13.39 22.52
C ASP A 322 -25.81 12.08 22.29
N THR A 323 -25.28 11.23 21.41
CA THR A 323 -25.92 9.94 21.10
C THR A 323 -25.90 9.00 22.30
N SER A 324 -24.78 8.91 23.02
CA SER A 324 -24.64 8.00 24.15
C SER A 324 -25.56 8.33 25.33
N LEU A 325 -25.91 9.61 25.53
CA LEU A 325 -26.87 10.03 26.56
C LEU A 325 -28.27 9.39 26.39
N ARG A 326 -28.66 9.05 25.16
CA ARG A 326 -29.96 8.42 24.86
C ARG A 326 -30.00 6.92 25.16
N HIS A 327 -28.86 6.30 25.47
CA HIS A 327 -28.73 4.86 25.67
C HIS A 327 -28.54 4.48 27.14
N ALA A 328 -28.58 3.17 27.42
CA ALA A 328 -28.25 2.63 28.74
C ALA A 328 -26.73 2.69 28.97
N PRO A 329 -26.24 3.36 30.04
CA PRO A 329 -24.80 3.57 30.29
C PRO A 329 -24.00 2.27 30.32
N ALA A 330 -24.56 1.22 30.91
CA ALA A 330 -23.92 -0.09 30.97
C ALA A 330 -23.68 -0.71 29.58
N ALA A 331 -24.46 -0.36 28.56
CA ALA A 331 -24.29 -0.86 27.19
C ALA A 331 -23.37 0.03 26.34
N THR A 332 -23.23 1.32 26.69
CA THR A 332 -22.49 2.32 25.91
C THR A 332 -21.28 2.90 26.64
N LEU A 333 -20.81 2.25 27.72
CA LEU A 333 -19.59 2.63 28.45
C LEU A 333 -18.36 2.77 27.53
N PRO A 334 -18.12 1.89 26.52
CA PRO A 334 -17.02 2.07 25.58
C PRO A 334 -17.09 3.38 24.78
N ALA A 335 -18.30 3.85 24.46
CA ALA A 335 -18.50 5.13 23.79
C ALA A 335 -18.16 6.31 24.70
N ALA A 336 -18.58 6.26 25.98
CA ALA A 336 -18.23 7.28 26.96
C ALA A 336 -16.72 7.35 27.25
N ALA A 337 -16.05 6.19 27.31
CA ALA A 337 -14.60 6.11 27.41
C ALA A 337 -13.89 6.78 26.22
N ALA A 338 -14.34 6.49 24.99
CA ALA A 338 -13.79 7.15 23.80
C ALA A 338 -14.04 8.66 23.77
N VAL A 339 -15.23 9.12 24.21
CA VAL A 339 -15.55 10.55 24.35
C VAL A 339 -14.57 11.23 25.32
N ALA A 340 -14.33 10.63 26.49
CA ALA A 340 -13.37 11.15 27.46
C ALA A 340 -11.95 11.21 26.89
N HIS A 341 -11.51 10.13 26.22
CA HIS A 341 -10.21 10.06 25.57
C HIS A 341 -10.04 11.16 24.52
N GLY A 342 -11.00 11.30 23.60
CA GLY A 342 -10.97 12.31 22.55
C GLY A 342 -11.01 13.73 23.08
N ALA A 343 -11.83 14.02 24.09
CA ALA A 343 -11.89 15.32 24.74
C ALA A 343 -10.57 15.67 25.44
N GLY A 344 -9.95 14.70 26.11
CA GLY A 344 -8.62 14.85 26.72
C GLY A 344 -7.54 15.13 25.68
N ALA A 345 -7.52 14.39 24.57
CA ALA A 345 -6.56 14.63 23.48
C ALA A 345 -6.70 16.02 22.87
N LEU A 346 -7.93 16.54 22.73
CA LEU A 346 -8.21 17.89 22.24
C LEU A 346 -7.85 19.01 23.25
N GLY A 347 -7.53 18.67 24.50
CA GLY A 347 -7.39 19.66 25.57
C GLY A 347 -8.70 20.39 25.90
N ASP A 348 -9.85 19.82 25.50
CA ASP A 348 -11.18 20.39 25.75
C ASP A 348 -12.05 19.38 26.50
N PRO A 349 -11.80 19.22 27.80
CA PRO A 349 -12.53 18.24 28.60
C PRO A 349 -14.02 18.62 28.72
N GLY A 350 -14.39 19.89 28.49
CA GLY A 350 -15.77 20.37 28.50
C GLY A 350 -16.71 19.60 27.56
N LEU A 351 -16.18 19.03 26.47
CA LEU A 351 -16.93 18.20 25.52
C LEU A 351 -17.47 16.91 26.14
N ALA A 352 -16.74 16.30 27.07
CA ALA A 352 -17.12 15.02 27.69
C ALA A 352 -17.96 15.20 28.96
N ARG A 353 -17.83 16.35 29.64
CA ARG A 353 -18.38 16.56 30.99
C ARG A 353 -19.88 16.23 31.14
N PRO A 354 -20.79 16.64 30.24
CA PRO A 354 -22.21 16.34 30.40
C PRO A 354 -22.50 14.83 30.39
N LEU A 355 -21.87 14.10 29.47
CA LEU A 355 -22.00 12.64 29.38
C LEU A 355 -21.44 11.95 30.63
N LEU A 356 -20.27 12.39 31.08
CA LEU A 356 -19.59 11.82 32.24
C LEU A 356 -20.40 11.99 33.52
N LEU A 357 -21.05 13.14 33.72
CA LEU A 357 -21.95 13.37 34.86
C LEU A 357 -23.16 12.41 34.82
N ASP A 358 -23.87 12.36 33.68
CA ASP A 358 -25.04 11.46 33.52
C ASP A 358 -24.67 9.99 33.79
N PHE A 359 -23.55 9.53 33.23
CA PHE A 359 -23.09 8.15 33.42
C PHE A 359 -22.67 7.91 34.87
N SER A 360 -22.00 8.86 35.53
CA SER A 360 -21.58 8.71 36.92
C SER A 360 -22.77 8.56 37.88
N GLU A 361 -23.85 9.31 37.64
CA GLU A 361 -25.09 9.25 38.43
C GLU A 361 -25.84 7.93 38.19
N ARG A 362 -26.04 7.56 36.91
CA ARG A 362 -26.80 6.37 36.53
C ARG A 362 -26.08 5.06 36.81
N LEU A 363 -24.75 5.08 36.98
CA LEU A 363 -23.94 3.94 37.34
C LEU A 363 -23.46 3.97 38.79
N ALA A 364 -23.89 4.94 39.62
CA ALA A 364 -23.41 5.11 40.99
C ALA A 364 -23.51 3.84 41.85
N ASP A 365 -24.55 3.03 41.61
CA ASP A 365 -24.84 1.77 42.29
C ASP A 365 -24.74 0.54 41.37
N ALA A 366 -24.00 0.65 40.27
CA ALA A 366 -23.81 -0.47 39.33
C ALA A 366 -23.04 -1.63 39.98
N GLU A 367 -23.51 -2.86 39.73
CA GLU A 367 -22.83 -4.09 40.15
C GLU A 367 -21.43 -4.22 39.52
N ALA A 368 -20.51 -4.88 40.23
CA ALA A 368 -19.13 -5.09 39.77
C ALA A 368 -19.04 -5.78 38.40
N GLU A 369 -20.00 -6.66 38.08
CA GLU A 369 -20.08 -7.36 36.79
C GLU A 369 -20.23 -6.40 35.59
N VAL A 370 -20.87 -5.24 35.80
CA VAL A 370 -21.02 -4.22 34.74
C VAL A 370 -19.64 -3.72 34.32
N TRP A 371 -18.78 -3.38 35.30
CA TRP A 371 -17.43 -2.90 35.05
C TRP A 371 -16.53 -4.00 34.49
N GLN A 372 -16.62 -5.20 35.07
CA GLN A 372 -15.81 -6.35 34.64
C GLN A 372 -16.06 -6.73 33.17
N ARG A 373 -17.31 -6.64 32.69
CA ARG A 373 -17.69 -6.97 31.31
C ARG A 373 -16.94 -6.13 30.26
N HIS A 374 -16.60 -4.88 30.58
CA HIS A 374 -15.96 -3.96 29.63
C HIS A 374 -14.43 -4.01 29.66
N GLY A 375 -13.84 -4.62 30.70
CA GLY A 375 -12.40 -4.71 30.87
C GLY A 375 -11.73 -3.39 31.25
N MET A 376 -10.47 -3.49 31.70
CA MET A 376 -9.73 -2.36 32.28
C MET A 376 -9.35 -1.26 31.28
N GLU A 377 -9.28 -1.56 30.00
CA GLU A 377 -9.00 -0.57 28.95
C GLU A 377 -10.11 0.49 28.91
N VAL A 378 -11.37 0.05 28.77
CA VAL A 378 -12.54 0.92 28.73
C VAL A 378 -12.78 1.56 30.10
N VAL A 379 -12.79 0.75 31.16
CA VAL A 379 -13.14 1.22 32.51
C VAL A 379 -12.14 2.26 33.02
N GLY A 380 -10.85 2.02 32.84
CA GLY A 380 -9.85 2.96 33.34
C GLY A 380 -9.75 4.23 32.49
N GLU A 381 -10.09 4.19 31.20
CA GLU A 381 -10.20 5.42 30.38
C GLU A 381 -11.37 6.28 30.85
N PHE A 382 -12.54 5.66 31.07
CA PHE A 382 -13.71 6.35 31.63
C PHE A 382 -13.39 6.94 33.01
N ALA A 383 -12.72 6.19 33.89
CA ALA A 383 -12.29 6.67 35.20
C ALA A 383 -11.32 7.85 35.13
N SER A 384 -10.39 7.83 34.16
CA SER A 384 -9.48 8.95 33.89
C SER A 384 -10.26 10.20 33.52
N GLY A 385 -11.25 10.06 32.63
CA GLY A 385 -12.19 11.13 32.27
C GLY A 385 -12.91 11.72 33.48
N LEU A 386 -13.51 10.89 34.34
CA LEU A 386 -14.20 11.37 35.54
C LEU A 386 -13.27 12.19 36.45
N ARG A 387 -12.05 11.70 36.68
CA ARG A 387 -11.06 12.36 37.55
C ARG A 387 -10.56 13.69 36.98
N ALA A 388 -10.38 13.78 35.67
CA ALA A 388 -10.02 15.04 35.01
C ALA A 388 -11.08 16.14 35.25
N HIS A 389 -12.30 15.76 35.62
CA HIS A 389 -13.40 16.67 35.95
C HIS A 389 -13.76 16.76 37.43
N GLY A 390 -13.06 16.03 38.31
CA GLY A 390 -13.43 15.91 39.72
C GLY A 390 -14.81 15.26 39.93
N ILE A 391 -15.25 14.42 39.00
CA ILE A 391 -16.50 13.65 39.10
C ILE A 391 -16.20 12.34 39.84
N THR A 392 -17.09 11.93 40.75
CA THR A 392 -16.96 10.68 41.51
C THR A 392 -18.03 9.69 41.08
N CYS A 393 -17.72 8.39 41.14
CA CYS A 393 -18.68 7.32 40.87
C CYS A 393 -18.39 6.18 41.84
N ALA A 394 -19.25 6.02 42.85
CA ALA A 394 -18.98 5.19 44.02
C ALA A 394 -18.73 3.71 43.68
N SER A 395 -19.59 3.11 42.86
CA SER A 395 -19.42 1.72 42.40
C SER A 395 -18.13 1.50 41.62
N LEU A 396 -17.76 2.44 40.74
CA LEU A 396 -16.53 2.38 39.96
C LEU A 396 -15.29 2.50 40.85
N ASP A 397 -15.29 3.43 41.80
CA ASP A 397 -14.20 3.59 42.76
C ASP A 397 -14.02 2.32 43.60
N LEU A 398 -15.12 1.68 44.02
CA LEU A 398 -15.08 0.41 44.73
C LEU A 398 -14.49 -0.71 43.84
N PHE A 399 -14.96 -0.83 42.61
CA PHE A 399 -14.46 -1.81 41.64
C PHE A 399 -12.96 -1.63 41.37
N LEU A 400 -12.52 -0.39 41.14
CA LEU A 400 -11.12 -0.06 40.86
C LEU A 400 -10.20 -0.33 42.05
N LYS A 401 -10.63 -0.01 43.28
CA LYS A 401 -9.89 -0.32 44.51
C LYS A 401 -9.77 -1.83 44.71
N SER A 402 -10.86 -2.58 44.49
CA SER A 402 -10.85 -4.04 44.55
C SER A 402 -9.90 -4.64 43.51
N THR A 403 -9.94 -4.14 42.28
CA THR A 403 -9.05 -4.57 41.19
C THR A 403 -7.59 -4.27 41.52
N ALA A 404 -7.28 -3.08 42.04
CA ALA A 404 -5.94 -2.72 42.45
C ALA A 404 -5.42 -3.61 43.59
N ALA A 405 -6.23 -3.86 44.61
CA ALA A 405 -5.90 -4.78 45.70
C ALA A 405 -5.64 -6.21 45.20
N ALA A 406 -6.44 -6.70 44.24
CA ALA A 406 -6.21 -8.01 43.64
C ALA A 406 -4.89 -8.07 42.84
N VAL A 407 -4.57 -7.01 42.08
CA VAL A 407 -3.31 -6.88 41.35
C VAL A 407 -2.11 -6.80 42.31
N GLU A 408 -2.25 -6.14 43.46
CA GLU A 408 -1.20 -6.06 44.49
C GLU A 408 -0.85 -7.41 45.10
N LEU A 409 -1.77 -8.39 45.07
CA LEU A 409 -1.53 -9.75 45.57
C LEU A 409 -0.77 -10.63 44.57
N LEU A 410 -0.60 -10.19 43.32
CA LEU A 410 0.14 -10.94 42.31
C LEU A 410 1.65 -10.77 42.51
N ASP A 411 2.43 -11.81 42.23
CA ASP A 411 3.89 -11.67 42.18
C ASP A 411 4.33 -11.03 40.86
N ARG A 412 3.64 -11.37 39.77
CA ARG A 412 3.92 -10.89 38.42
C ARG A 412 2.63 -10.87 37.60
N VAL A 413 2.54 -9.93 36.66
CA VAL A 413 1.47 -9.92 35.64
C VAL A 413 2.00 -10.45 34.32
N PRO A 414 1.16 -11.10 33.50
CA PRO A 414 1.58 -11.50 32.16
C PRO A 414 1.78 -10.26 31.26
N PRO A 415 2.61 -10.32 30.20
CA PRO A 415 2.96 -9.16 29.38
C PRO A 415 1.75 -8.37 28.83
N GLN A 416 0.68 -9.07 28.48
CA GLN A 416 -0.57 -8.46 27.98
C GLN A 416 -1.32 -7.62 29.03
N ALA A 417 -1.04 -7.79 30.32
CA ALA A 417 -1.66 -7.03 31.40
C ALA A 417 -0.84 -5.79 31.83
N VAL A 418 0.37 -5.59 31.30
CA VAL A 418 1.26 -4.47 31.65
C VAL A 418 0.56 -3.12 31.49
N HIS A 419 -0.16 -2.92 30.38
CA HIS A 419 -0.89 -1.67 30.13
C HIS A 419 -1.99 -1.39 31.17
N ASN A 420 -2.68 -2.43 31.63
CA ASN A 420 -3.72 -2.28 32.66
C ASN A 420 -3.12 -1.90 34.02
N VAL A 421 -1.95 -2.43 34.36
CA VAL A 421 -1.21 -2.06 35.57
C VAL A 421 -0.76 -0.59 35.49
N GLN A 422 -0.18 -0.17 34.36
CA GLN A 422 0.22 1.22 34.15
C GLN A 422 -0.97 2.18 34.25
N ARG A 423 -2.15 1.77 33.76
CA ARG A 423 -3.39 2.54 33.90
C ARG A 423 -3.82 2.72 35.36
N LEU A 424 -3.70 1.68 36.19
CA LEU A 424 -3.95 1.80 37.63
C LEU A 424 -2.97 2.76 38.32
N VAL A 425 -1.71 2.79 37.88
CA VAL A 425 -0.71 3.78 38.35
C VAL A 425 -1.09 5.19 37.93
N ALA A 426 -1.50 5.40 36.68
CA ALA A 426 -1.95 6.71 36.19
C ALA A 426 -3.19 7.22 36.96
N LEU A 427 -4.05 6.28 37.39
CA LEU A 427 -5.16 6.54 38.29
C LEU A 427 -4.73 6.61 39.77
N GLY A 428 -3.45 6.59 40.13
CA GLY A 428 -2.99 6.67 41.52
C GLY A 428 -3.56 5.58 42.44
N LEU A 429 -3.98 4.44 41.87
CA LEU A 429 -4.51 3.30 42.61
C LEU A 429 -3.44 2.26 42.93
N LEU A 430 -2.30 2.36 42.26
CA LEU A 430 -1.15 1.47 42.44
C LEU A 430 0.13 2.29 42.46
N ALA A 431 1.05 1.96 43.38
CA ALA A 431 2.34 2.64 43.45
C ALA A 431 3.22 2.29 42.22
N PRO A 432 3.93 3.26 41.61
CA PRO A 432 4.83 3.01 40.46
C PRO A 432 5.88 1.92 40.73
N GLN A 433 6.43 1.87 41.95
CA GLN A 433 7.41 0.86 42.36
C GLN A 433 6.81 -0.55 42.35
N ARG A 434 5.55 -0.69 42.80
CA ARG A 434 4.87 -1.98 42.80
C ARG A 434 4.54 -2.42 41.37
N ALA A 435 4.09 -1.50 40.53
CA ALA A 435 3.88 -1.76 39.11
C ALA A 435 5.16 -2.24 38.42
N ALA A 436 6.29 -1.59 38.65
CA ALA A 436 7.59 -2.01 38.10
C ALA A 436 7.98 -3.43 38.55
N ALA A 437 7.72 -3.78 39.81
CA ALA A 437 7.95 -5.13 40.31
C ALA A 437 7.05 -6.17 39.62
N LEU A 438 5.76 -5.85 39.45
CA LEU A 438 4.77 -6.72 38.80
C LEU A 438 5.06 -6.96 37.32
N THR A 439 5.57 -5.96 36.61
CA THR A 439 5.89 -6.07 35.17
C THR A 439 7.31 -6.56 34.94
N GLY A 440 8.18 -6.54 35.97
CA GLY A 440 9.61 -6.81 35.80
C GLY A 440 10.32 -5.69 35.03
N GLY A 441 9.79 -4.47 35.06
CA GLY A 441 10.33 -3.31 34.35
C GLY A 441 10.15 -3.33 32.84
N THR A 442 9.52 -4.36 32.27
CA THR A 442 9.27 -4.41 30.82
C THR A 442 8.14 -3.47 30.44
N GLU A 443 8.34 -2.70 29.38
CA GLU A 443 7.25 -2.04 28.67
C GLU A 443 6.36 -3.10 27.99
N ALA A 444 5.08 -2.76 27.82
CA ALA A 444 4.19 -3.61 27.04
C ALA A 444 4.76 -3.72 25.61
N PRO A 445 4.88 -4.93 25.05
CA PRO A 445 5.32 -5.05 23.67
C PRO A 445 4.36 -4.25 22.78
N PRO A 446 4.86 -3.40 21.88
CA PRO A 446 4.00 -2.73 20.92
C PRO A 446 3.25 -3.78 20.10
N PRO A 447 1.99 -3.54 19.72
CA PRO A 447 1.29 -4.43 18.82
C PRO A 447 2.10 -4.65 17.54
N ALA A 448 2.16 -5.89 17.07
CA ALA A 448 2.89 -6.25 15.86
C ALA A 448 2.23 -5.58 14.64
N LEU A 449 2.82 -4.47 14.18
CA LEU A 449 2.29 -3.67 13.09
C LEU A 449 2.32 -4.41 11.73
N GLU A 450 3.20 -5.39 11.58
CA GLU A 450 3.34 -6.16 10.33
C GLU A 450 2.07 -6.98 10.02
N THR A 451 1.46 -7.60 11.02
CA THR A 451 0.23 -8.38 10.84
C THR A 451 -0.95 -7.47 10.46
N THR A 452 -1.06 -6.29 11.08
CA THR A 452 -2.15 -5.35 10.79
C THR A 452 -2.01 -4.70 9.41
N LEU A 453 -0.78 -4.58 8.90
CA LEU A 453 -0.52 -4.02 7.59
C LEU A 453 -1.01 -4.94 6.45
N ALA A 454 -0.81 -6.25 6.57
CA ALA A 454 -1.26 -7.22 5.57
C ALA A 454 -2.80 -7.28 5.45
N ASP A 455 -3.51 -7.04 6.56
CA ASP A 455 -4.97 -7.06 6.61
C ASP A 455 -5.62 -5.75 6.16
N LEU A 456 -4.88 -4.64 6.12
CA LEU A 456 -5.39 -3.31 5.81
C LEU A 456 -6.10 -3.24 4.45
N PRO A 457 -5.58 -3.83 3.35
CA PRO A 457 -6.29 -3.94 2.08
C PRO A 457 -7.65 -4.67 2.16
N GLY A 458 -7.76 -5.71 2.99
CA GLY A 458 -9.02 -6.40 3.22
C GLY A 458 -10.00 -5.55 4.04
N ALA A 459 -9.49 -4.86 5.06
CA ALA A 459 -10.30 -4.03 5.95
C ALA A 459 -11.04 -2.91 5.20
N TRP A 460 -10.38 -2.18 4.30
CA TRP A 460 -11.07 -1.11 3.57
C TRP A 460 -12.03 -1.65 2.50
N LYS A 461 -11.66 -2.73 1.78
CA LYS A 461 -12.52 -3.34 0.74
C LYS A 461 -13.84 -3.83 1.32
N ASN A 462 -13.79 -4.40 2.52
CA ASN A 462 -14.95 -4.94 3.22
C ASN A 462 -15.58 -3.95 4.20
N TYR A 463 -15.20 -2.67 4.14
CA TYR A 463 -15.75 -1.59 4.97
C TYR A 463 -15.63 -1.83 6.49
N HIS A 464 -14.57 -2.51 6.92
CA HIS A 464 -14.24 -2.75 8.33
C HIS A 464 -13.55 -1.53 8.95
N LEU A 465 -14.30 -0.44 9.12
CA LEU A 465 -13.76 0.84 9.63
C LEU A 465 -13.09 0.71 11.01
N GLY A 466 -13.56 -0.19 11.87
CA GLY A 466 -12.93 -0.47 13.16
C GLY A 466 -11.50 -1.00 13.03
N GLN A 467 -11.23 -1.88 12.06
CA GLN A 467 -9.89 -2.40 11.79
C GLN A 467 -8.96 -1.32 11.23
N VAL A 468 -9.47 -0.49 10.31
CA VAL A 468 -8.70 0.65 9.79
C VAL A 468 -8.35 1.65 10.90
N ALA A 469 -9.31 1.96 11.77
CA ALA A 469 -9.09 2.81 12.94
C ALA A 469 -8.07 2.20 13.91
N GLY A 470 -8.16 0.88 14.16
CA GLY A 470 -7.18 0.14 14.96
C GLY A 470 -5.76 0.27 14.41
N PHE A 471 -5.58 0.04 13.09
CA PHE A 471 -4.29 0.25 12.42
C PHE A 471 -3.77 1.68 12.60
N ILE A 472 -4.61 2.70 12.39
CA ILE A 472 -4.20 4.11 12.55
C ILE A 472 -3.73 4.39 13.98
N ARG A 473 -4.49 3.95 14.98
CA ARG A 473 -4.14 4.12 16.40
C ARG A 473 -2.80 3.46 16.72
N ASP A 474 -2.63 2.21 16.31
CA ASP A 474 -1.44 1.42 16.63
C ASP A 474 -0.21 1.99 15.90
N ALA A 475 -0.36 2.43 14.65
CA ALA A 475 0.70 3.12 13.90
C ALA A 475 1.08 4.47 14.54
N ALA A 476 0.10 5.24 15.03
CA ALA A 476 0.38 6.51 15.71
C ALA A 476 1.15 6.30 17.01
N HIS A 477 0.77 5.30 17.82
CA HIS A 477 1.50 4.92 19.04
C HIS A 477 2.92 4.42 18.75
N ALA A 478 3.14 3.75 17.62
CA ALA A 478 4.46 3.34 17.16
C ALA A 478 5.30 4.49 16.55
N GLY A 479 4.87 5.75 16.67
CA GLY A 479 5.58 6.91 16.12
C GLY A 479 5.48 7.04 14.60
N ARG A 480 4.61 6.27 13.94
CA ARG A 480 4.41 6.26 12.48
C ARG A 480 3.22 7.12 12.03
N ALA A 481 2.77 8.08 12.84
CA ALA A 481 1.66 8.97 12.48
C ALA A 481 1.88 9.74 11.17
N GLN A 482 3.13 10.09 10.86
CA GLN A 482 3.51 10.79 9.61
C GLN A 482 3.77 9.84 8.44
N HIS A 483 3.79 8.53 8.65
CA HIS A 483 4.06 7.56 7.60
C HIS A 483 2.96 7.61 6.54
N ARG A 484 3.33 7.47 5.26
CA ARG A 484 2.39 7.59 4.13
C ARG A 484 1.16 6.71 4.27
N ILE A 485 1.34 5.44 4.62
CA ILE A 485 0.24 4.48 4.81
C ILE A 485 -0.73 4.96 5.90
N THR A 486 -0.21 5.45 7.02
CA THR A 486 -1.01 5.97 8.12
C THR A 486 -1.76 7.23 7.72
N ARG A 487 -1.11 8.18 7.02
CA ARG A 487 -1.77 9.40 6.52
C ARG A 487 -2.88 9.09 5.52
N ASP A 488 -2.67 8.13 4.63
CA ASP A 488 -3.68 7.73 3.65
C ASP A 488 -4.83 6.94 4.32
N ALA A 489 -4.55 6.13 5.34
CA ALA A 489 -5.57 5.50 6.17
C ALA A 489 -6.41 6.55 6.93
N VAL A 490 -5.77 7.56 7.55
CA VAL A 490 -6.46 8.70 8.18
C VAL A 490 -7.31 9.44 7.15
N SER A 491 -6.78 9.75 5.98
CA SER A 491 -7.53 10.45 4.92
C SER A 491 -8.75 9.64 4.46
N PHE A 492 -8.62 8.32 4.35
CA PHE A 492 -9.75 7.44 4.05
C PHE A 492 -10.80 7.47 5.17
N LEU A 493 -10.37 7.36 6.43
CA LEU A 493 -11.26 7.39 7.59
C LEU A 493 -12.01 8.72 7.66
N LEU A 494 -11.31 9.86 7.52
CA LEU A 494 -11.91 11.20 7.48
C LEU A 494 -12.95 11.35 6.38
N ALA A 495 -12.73 10.76 5.21
CA ALA A 495 -13.72 10.76 4.12
C ALA A 495 -15.00 9.96 4.45
N GLN A 496 -15.02 9.20 5.54
CA GLN A 496 -16.21 8.49 6.02
C GLN A 496 -17.03 9.30 7.03
N GLN A 497 -16.57 10.48 7.45
CA GLN A 497 -17.31 11.31 8.38
C GLN A 497 -18.53 11.95 7.70
N SER A 498 -19.68 11.91 8.37
CA SER A 498 -20.90 12.60 7.95
C SER A 498 -20.94 14.04 8.49
N SER A 499 -21.87 14.85 7.98
CA SER A 499 -22.04 16.23 8.43
C SER A 499 -22.46 16.37 9.91
N CYS A 500 -23.01 15.32 10.51
CA CYS A 500 -23.36 15.32 11.94
C CYS A 500 -22.20 14.86 12.85
N GLY A 501 -21.05 14.47 12.29
CA GLY A 501 -19.86 14.06 13.02
C GLY A 501 -19.67 12.54 13.17
N ALA A 502 -20.69 11.74 12.88
CA ALA A 502 -20.62 10.28 12.91
C ALA A 502 -19.73 9.71 11.79
N PHE A 503 -19.13 8.54 12.00
CA PHE A 503 -18.31 7.85 11.00
C PHE A 503 -19.01 6.63 10.40
N GLY A 504 -18.92 6.52 9.07
CA GLY A 504 -19.30 5.36 8.29
C GLY A 504 -20.71 5.39 7.71
N ARG A 505 -21.00 4.38 6.87
CA ARG A 505 -22.27 4.21 6.15
C ARG A 505 -22.73 2.75 6.25
N PRO A 506 -23.41 2.34 7.34
CA PRO A 506 -23.79 0.94 7.52
C PRO A 506 -24.76 0.49 6.43
N ALA A 507 -24.47 -0.65 5.81
CA ALA A 507 -25.38 -1.30 4.86
C ALA A 507 -26.49 -2.06 5.60
N CYS A 508 -27.28 -1.33 6.40
CA CYS A 508 -28.38 -1.88 7.19
C CYS A 508 -29.57 -0.93 7.18
N ASP A 509 -30.77 -1.47 6.94
CA ASP A 509 -32.02 -0.69 6.89
C ASP A 509 -32.68 -0.49 8.25
N ASP A 510 -32.38 -1.35 9.23
CA ASP A 510 -32.89 -1.25 10.60
C ASP A 510 -32.25 -0.06 11.35
N PRO A 511 -33.03 0.98 11.73
CA PRO A 511 -32.45 2.19 12.33
C PRO A 511 -31.68 1.94 13.64
N PRO A 512 -32.16 1.13 14.60
CA PRO A 512 -31.39 0.79 15.80
C PRO A 512 -30.06 0.10 15.51
N SER A 513 -30.05 -0.85 14.57
CA SER A 513 -28.80 -1.54 14.19
C SER A 513 -27.84 -0.61 13.45
N ARG A 514 -28.36 0.28 12.61
CA ARG A 514 -27.57 1.34 11.96
C ARG A 514 -26.96 2.30 12.98
N GLU A 515 -27.71 2.76 13.97
CA GLU A 515 -27.20 3.64 15.02
C GLU A 515 -26.11 2.96 15.86
N ARG A 516 -26.32 1.70 16.26
CA ARG A 516 -25.30 0.92 16.98
C ARG A 516 -24.01 0.77 16.18
N ALA A 517 -24.11 0.51 14.87
CA ALA A 517 -22.95 0.44 13.98
C ALA A 517 -22.21 1.78 13.90
N LEU A 518 -22.94 2.89 13.72
CA LEU A 518 -22.38 4.25 13.70
C LEU A 518 -21.69 4.59 15.02
N MET A 519 -22.28 4.24 16.17
CA MET A 519 -21.65 4.45 17.48
C MET A 519 -20.33 3.69 17.60
N SER A 520 -20.31 2.41 17.24
CA SER A 520 -19.11 1.57 17.30
C SER A 520 -17.98 2.09 16.39
N TRP A 521 -18.30 2.47 15.14
CA TRP A 521 -17.32 3.02 14.22
C TRP A 521 -16.84 4.41 14.63
N THR A 522 -17.73 5.26 15.13
CA THR A 522 -17.35 6.60 15.62
C THR A 522 -16.47 6.50 16.86
N GLN A 523 -16.77 5.59 17.78
CA GLN A 523 -15.92 5.28 18.93
C GLN A 523 -14.50 4.90 18.47
N SER A 524 -14.40 3.96 17.52
CA SER A 524 -13.11 3.54 16.97
C SER A 524 -12.37 4.71 16.31
N ALA A 525 -13.07 5.51 15.50
CA ALA A 525 -12.50 6.67 14.83
C ALA A 525 -11.98 7.74 15.81
N ILE A 526 -12.70 8.01 16.90
CA ILE A 526 -12.25 8.94 17.94
C ILE A 526 -10.92 8.49 18.53
N THR A 527 -10.79 7.20 18.91
CA THR A 527 -9.53 6.69 19.48
C THR A 527 -8.36 6.78 18.50
N ALA A 528 -8.61 6.51 17.22
CA ALA A 528 -7.59 6.61 16.17
C ALA A 528 -7.15 8.06 15.92
N LEU A 529 -8.11 8.98 15.78
CA LEU A 529 -7.82 10.40 15.52
C LEU A 529 -7.20 11.10 16.73
N ALA A 530 -7.59 10.71 17.96
CA ALA A 530 -6.97 11.18 19.20
C ALA A 530 -5.48 10.79 19.25
N ALA A 531 -5.15 9.52 18.96
CA ALA A 531 -3.76 9.05 18.92
C ALA A 531 -2.92 9.83 17.90
N VAL A 532 -3.45 10.08 16.69
CA VAL A 532 -2.79 10.89 15.67
C VAL A 532 -2.62 12.34 16.12
N HIS A 533 -3.65 12.95 16.74
CA HIS A 533 -3.59 14.32 17.24
C HIS A 533 -2.52 14.49 18.32
N THR A 534 -2.47 13.58 19.31
CA THR A 534 -1.47 13.59 20.37
C THR A 534 -0.05 13.39 19.83
N ALA A 535 0.14 12.48 18.87
CA ALA A 535 1.43 12.26 18.23
C ALA A 535 1.95 13.53 17.51
N HIS A 536 1.06 14.33 16.90
CA HIS A 536 1.43 15.62 16.30
C HIS A 536 1.77 16.69 17.33
N GLY A 537 1.08 16.71 18.49
CA GLY A 537 1.36 17.65 19.58
C GLY A 537 2.72 17.42 20.22
N ALA A 538 3.10 16.16 20.47
CA ALA A 538 4.39 15.81 21.07
C ALA A 538 5.59 16.18 20.19
N ALA A 539 5.42 16.12 18.85
CA ALA A 539 6.46 16.52 17.91
C ALA A 539 6.77 18.03 17.95
N LEU A 540 5.82 18.87 18.39
CA LEU A 540 6.02 20.31 18.50
C LEU A 540 6.73 20.74 19.79
N THR A 541 6.65 19.93 20.84
CA THR A 541 7.23 20.24 22.16
C THR A 541 8.63 19.66 22.35
N SER A 542 9.08 18.77 21.45
CA SER A 542 10.44 18.26 21.47
C SER A 542 11.42 19.38 21.09
N PRO A 543 12.44 19.69 21.93
CA PRO A 543 13.40 20.74 21.62
C PRO A 543 14.10 20.41 20.30
N GLN A 544 14.06 21.33 19.34
CA GLN A 544 14.84 21.14 18.12
C GLN A 544 16.31 20.99 18.51
N PRO A 545 17.03 19.97 18.00
CA PRO A 545 18.46 19.89 18.21
C PRO A 545 19.08 21.20 17.71
N GLY A 546 19.81 21.88 18.61
CA GLY A 546 20.49 23.11 18.28
C GLY A 546 21.43 22.92 17.08
N PRO A 547 21.67 23.99 16.30
CA PRO A 547 22.46 23.94 15.07
C PRO A 547 23.87 23.39 15.26
#